data_AF-A0A6M5F6D7-F1
#
_entry.id   AF-A0A6M5F6D7-F1
#
_cell.length_a   1.000
_cell.length_b   1.000
_cell.length_c   1.000
_cell.angle_alpha   90.00
_cell.angle_beta   90.00
_cell.angle_gamma   90.00
#
_symmetry.space_group_name_H-M   'P 1'
#
loop_
_entity.id
_entity.type
_entity.pdbx_description
1 polymer ?
#
loop_
_entity_poly.entity_id
_entity_poly.type
_entity_poly.pdbx_seq_one_letter_code
_entity_poly.pdbx_strand_id
1 'polypeptide(L)'
;MANLNLLSPDIQAAANNAWQRAQERQEAQSLDTTSQGFGSAALLDTLNTNVKEARGKGKAGFSKLEIITDLETKQAFETAFALSERLVGHIGLSAPTPEQMVSVGVNLQYLAEQFELTEEEEGVAPHVVLAPHGLGKQNWLAIARKMTSDTNIPNNPLQIREHDHGLHIDRSVKDSAWHSSDQVPTSTTTPALNRLPTHQDKSHPNIKWTLRLLSGREQPNRTFISYQQSQEQTPPIEHQTLAEGLTDKLTAILAGDKPTDENYYSLCQQPDPDATQILSIHSNVHYGLIYISWVKTYHRDREVGIRSPIG
;
A
#
# COMPACT_ATOMS: atom_id res chain seq x y z
N MET A 1 -34.73 30.20 -18.17
CA MET A 1 -33.79 30.35 -17.04
C MET A 1 -34.22 29.35 -15.98
N ALA A 2 -33.47 28.26 -15.79
CA ALA A 2 -33.82 27.23 -14.82
C ALA A 2 -33.29 27.60 -13.43
N ASN A 3 -34.15 27.44 -12.43
CA ASN A 3 -34.01 27.92 -11.06
C ASN A 3 -33.03 27.05 -10.26
N LEU A 4 -32.07 27.66 -9.56
CA LEU A 4 -30.96 27.02 -8.83
C LEU A 4 -31.34 26.47 -7.43
N ASN A 5 -32.61 26.14 -7.20
CA ASN A 5 -33.13 25.72 -5.88
C ASN A 5 -33.85 24.37 -5.92
N LEU A 6 -33.13 23.30 -6.25
CA LEU A 6 -33.63 21.91 -6.12
C LEU A 6 -32.49 20.95 -5.72
N LEU A 7 -31.79 21.27 -4.63
CA LEU A 7 -31.13 20.21 -3.85
C LEU A 7 -32.10 19.80 -2.74
N SER A 8 -32.32 18.49 -2.58
CA SER A 8 -33.15 17.94 -1.51
C SER A 8 -32.65 18.47 -0.15
N PRO A 9 -33.53 18.77 0.82
CA PRO A 9 -33.14 19.18 2.17
C PRO A 9 -32.06 18.28 2.80
N ASP A 10 -32.09 16.99 2.48
CA ASP A 10 -31.12 16.00 2.96
C ASP A 10 -29.71 16.23 2.41
N ILE A 11 -29.58 16.69 1.15
CA ILE A 11 -28.29 16.99 0.53
C ILE A 11 -27.72 18.30 1.09
N GLN A 12 -28.57 19.28 1.37
CA GLN A 12 -28.15 20.51 2.06
C GLN A 12 -27.72 20.24 3.50
N ALA A 13 -28.43 19.36 4.22
CA ALA A 13 -28.06 18.94 5.55
C ALA A 13 -26.73 18.16 5.55
N ALA A 14 -26.52 17.26 4.61
CA ALA A 14 -25.27 16.52 4.45
C ALA A 14 -24.09 17.44 4.14
N ALA A 15 -24.27 18.40 3.23
CA ALA A 15 -23.24 19.39 2.88
C ALA A 15 -22.89 20.31 4.06
N ASN A 16 -23.88 20.78 4.82
CA ASN A 16 -23.64 21.60 6.01
C ASN A 16 -22.96 20.81 7.12
N ASN A 17 -23.32 19.54 7.34
CA ASN A 17 -22.67 18.66 8.30
C ASN A 17 -21.23 18.31 7.89
N ALA A 18 -20.95 18.18 6.59
CA ALA A 18 -19.59 17.98 6.09
C ALA A 18 -18.75 19.25 6.27
N TRP A 19 -19.32 20.43 6.02
CA TRP A 19 -18.65 21.71 6.19
C TRP A 19 -18.36 22.03 7.65
N GLN A 20 -19.29 21.78 8.58
CA GLN A 20 -19.05 21.92 10.03
C GLN A 20 -17.95 20.97 10.53
N ARG A 21 -17.96 19.70 10.09
CA ARG A 21 -16.89 18.74 10.45
C ARG A 21 -15.51 19.16 9.94
N ALA A 22 -15.44 19.75 8.74
CA ALA A 22 -14.20 20.29 8.20
C ALA A 22 -13.68 21.49 9.03
N GLN A 23 -14.59 22.33 9.53
CA GLN A 23 -14.25 23.47 10.38
C GLN A 23 -13.76 23.03 11.78
N GLU A 24 -14.45 22.07 12.40
CA GLU A 24 -14.08 21.51 13.71
C GLU A 24 -12.72 20.79 13.65
N ARG A 25 -12.41 20.10 12.54
CA ARG A 25 -11.09 19.48 12.32
C ARG A 25 -9.97 20.51 12.14
N GLN A 26 -10.24 21.64 11.47
CA GLN A 26 -9.29 22.75 11.38
C GLN A 26 -9.02 23.42 12.73
N GLU A 27 -10.05 23.61 13.55
CA GLU A 27 -9.88 24.16 14.91
C GLU A 27 -9.09 23.21 15.81
N ALA A 28 -9.33 21.89 15.73
CA ALA A 28 -8.57 20.88 16.46
C ALA A 28 -7.08 20.84 16.05
N GLN A 29 -6.78 20.97 14.76
CA GLN A 29 -5.40 21.08 14.26
C GLN A 29 -4.72 22.38 14.70
N SER A 30 -5.47 23.47 14.87
CA SER A 30 -4.92 24.75 15.34
C SER A 30 -4.53 24.70 16.82
N LEU A 31 -5.27 23.93 17.65
CA LEU A 31 -5.01 23.78 19.08
C LEU A 31 -3.81 22.84 19.38
N ASP A 32 -3.47 21.93 18.47
CA ASP A 32 -2.33 21.01 18.62
C ASP A 32 -0.98 21.62 18.21
N THR A 33 -0.97 22.86 17.66
CA THR A 33 0.26 23.55 17.24
C THR A 33 1.17 24.00 18.40
N THR A 34 0.77 23.79 19.66
CA THR A 34 1.64 24.03 20.82
C THR A 34 2.53 22.86 21.24
N SER A 35 2.47 21.71 20.56
CA SER A 35 3.42 20.60 20.78
C SER A 35 4.39 20.45 19.60
N GLN A 36 5.65 20.81 19.84
CA GLN A 36 6.86 20.64 19.03
C GLN A 36 6.74 19.72 17.77
N GLY A 37 6.46 20.31 16.61
CA GLY A 37 6.42 19.63 15.30
C GLY A 37 7.50 20.09 14.33
N PHE A 38 8.78 19.99 14.69
CA PHE A 38 9.89 20.20 13.74
C PHE A 38 10.12 18.92 12.93
N GLY A 39 9.25 18.61 11.96
CA GLY A 39 9.44 17.44 11.08
C GLY A 39 8.38 17.26 9.98
N SER A 40 7.12 17.61 10.23
CA SER A 40 6.02 17.40 9.28
C SER A 40 6.08 18.34 8.07
N ALA A 41 6.46 19.61 8.26
CA ALA A 41 6.55 20.57 7.17
C ALA A 41 7.62 20.21 6.11
N ALA A 42 8.81 19.76 6.54
CA ALA A 42 9.88 19.35 5.64
C ALA A 42 9.57 18.03 4.89
N LEU A 43 8.84 17.12 5.54
CA LEU A 43 8.32 15.89 4.92
C LEU A 43 7.26 16.21 3.86
N LEU A 44 6.29 17.07 4.18
CA LEU A 44 5.29 17.54 3.23
C LEU A 44 5.91 18.28 2.05
N ASP A 45 6.96 19.09 2.27
CA ASP A 45 7.68 19.77 1.19
C ASP A 45 8.45 18.79 0.29
N THR A 46 9.03 17.74 0.86
CA THR A 46 9.74 16.68 0.11
C THR A 46 8.77 15.82 -0.70
N LEU A 47 7.64 15.40 -0.09
CA LEU A 47 6.56 14.67 -0.76
C LEU A 47 5.93 15.51 -1.88
N ASN A 48 5.65 16.78 -1.62
CA ASN A 48 5.16 17.72 -2.63
C ASN A 48 6.17 17.93 -3.77
N THR A 49 7.48 17.88 -3.47
CA THR A 49 8.52 17.97 -4.50
C THR A 49 8.57 16.71 -5.36
N ASN A 50 8.49 15.52 -4.76
CA ASN A 50 8.44 14.26 -5.50
C ASN A 50 7.17 14.16 -6.38
N VAL A 51 6.01 14.56 -5.87
CA VAL A 51 4.76 14.64 -6.64
C VAL A 51 4.87 15.69 -7.75
N LYS A 52 5.48 16.86 -7.49
CA LYS A 52 5.74 17.89 -8.52
C LYS A 52 6.72 17.41 -9.58
N GLU A 53 7.76 16.66 -9.22
CA GLU A 53 8.70 16.08 -10.18
C GLU A 53 8.05 14.99 -11.02
N ALA A 54 7.24 14.11 -10.41
CA ALA A 54 6.46 13.10 -11.13
C ALA A 54 5.47 13.76 -12.10
N ARG A 55 4.74 14.79 -11.65
CA ARG A 55 3.86 15.61 -12.51
C ARG A 55 4.63 16.39 -13.59
N GLY A 56 5.84 16.85 -13.28
CA GLY A 56 6.70 17.62 -14.18
C GLY A 56 7.33 16.78 -15.29
N LYS A 57 7.74 15.55 -14.96
CA LYS A 57 8.23 14.55 -15.92
C LYS A 57 7.08 13.84 -16.65
N GLY A 58 5.87 13.87 -16.11
CA GLY A 58 4.69 13.13 -16.59
C GLY A 58 3.38 13.94 -16.59
N LYS A 59 3.34 15.10 -17.26
CA LYS A 59 2.08 15.87 -17.47
C LYS A 59 0.97 15.06 -18.17
N ALA A 60 1.28 13.88 -18.70
CA ALA A 60 0.34 12.90 -19.22
C ALA A 60 0.31 11.70 -18.26
N GLY A 61 -0.79 11.47 -17.53
CA GLY A 61 -0.92 10.28 -16.69
C GLY A 61 -1.57 10.46 -15.32
N PHE A 62 -1.85 11.68 -14.85
CA PHE A 62 -2.54 11.93 -13.56
C PHE A 62 -3.94 12.51 -13.72
N SER A 63 -4.39 12.74 -14.96
CA SER A 63 -5.69 13.38 -15.21
C SER A 63 -6.86 12.50 -14.75
N LYS A 64 -6.67 11.18 -14.66
CA LYS A 64 -7.70 10.27 -14.17
C LYS A 64 -7.92 10.35 -12.67
N LEU A 65 -7.00 10.91 -11.89
CA LEU A 65 -7.20 11.14 -10.46
C LEU A 65 -8.13 12.32 -10.18
N GLU A 66 -8.47 13.16 -11.17
CA GLU A 66 -9.45 14.25 -11.00
C GLU A 66 -10.87 13.73 -10.72
N ILE A 67 -11.13 12.43 -10.89
CA ILE A 67 -12.38 11.80 -10.47
C ILE A 67 -12.51 11.71 -8.94
N ILE A 68 -11.38 11.74 -8.22
CA ILE A 68 -11.34 11.70 -6.75
C ILE A 68 -11.49 13.15 -6.27
N THR A 69 -12.64 13.44 -5.65
CA THR A 69 -12.98 14.81 -5.23
C THR A 69 -12.40 15.18 -3.88
N ASP A 70 -12.23 14.21 -2.98
CA ASP A 70 -11.58 14.44 -1.70
C ASP A 70 -10.07 14.69 -1.92
N LEU A 71 -9.56 15.77 -1.34
CA LEU A 71 -8.20 16.23 -1.60
C LEU A 71 -7.15 15.34 -0.93
N GLU A 72 -7.43 14.86 0.28
CA GLU A 72 -6.51 14.01 1.04
C GLU A 72 -6.40 12.63 0.39
N THR A 73 -7.53 12.03 0.02
CA THR A 73 -7.61 10.78 -0.74
C THR A 73 -6.91 10.93 -2.09
N LYS A 74 -7.19 12.00 -2.85
CA LYS A 74 -6.51 12.24 -4.13
C LYS A 74 -4.99 12.35 -3.94
N GLN A 75 -4.54 13.05 -2.91
CA GLN A 75 -3.12 13.19 -2.59
C GLN A 75 -2.49 11.83 -2.20
N ALA A 76 -3.21 10.97 -1.48
CA ALA A 76 -2.74 9.62 -1.15
C ALA A 76 -2.51 8.78 -2.42
N PHE A 77 -3.44 8.82 -3.39
CA PHE A 77 -3.25 8.14 -4.67
C PHE A 77 -2.07 8.74 -5.46
N GLU A 78 -1.98 10.07 -5.57
CA GLU A 78 -0.85 10.72 -6.26
C GLU A 78 0.51 10.32 -5.67
N THR A 79 0.56 10.29 -4.34
CA THR A 79 1.75 9.91 -3.57
C THR A 79 2.10 8.44 -3.83
N ALA A 80 1.13 7.52 -3.78
CA ALA A 80 1.37 6.11 -4.05
C ALA A 80 1.94 5.86 -5.45
N PHE A 81 1.39 6.48 -6.49
CA PHE A 81 1.93 6.36 -7.85
C PHE A 81 3.36 6.91 -7.96
N ALA A 82 3.65 8.06 -7.34
CA ALA A 82 4.98 8.66 -7.35
C ALA A 82 6.01 7.82 -6.57
N LEU A 83 5.62 7.27 -5.42
CA LEU A 83 6.48 6.42 -4.60
C LEU A 83 6.74 5.07 -5.26
N SER A 84 5.74 4.46 -5.91
CA SER A 84 5.94 3.23 -6.68
C SER A 84 6.85 3.44 -7.89
N GLU A 85 6.73 4.57 -8.62
CA GLU A 85 7.69 4.94 -9.67
C GLU A 85 9.11 5.07 -9.11
N ARG A 86 9.28 5.79 -7.99
CA ARG A 86 10.59 5.92 -7.33
C ARG A 86 11.13 4.56 -6.86
N LEU A 87 10.27 3.71 -6.31
CA LEU A 87 10.64 2.39 -5.80
C LEU A 87 11.27 1.53 -6.90
N VAL A 88 10.54 1.30 -7.99
CA VAL A 88 11.05 0.46 -9.09
C VAL A 88 12.09 1.17 -9.95
N GLY A 89 12.10 2.51 -9.94
CA GLY A 89 13.15 3.33 -10.54
C GLY A 89 14.55 3.02 -9.99
N HIS A 90 14.66 2.53 -8.74
CA HIS A 90 15.95 2.07 -8.21
C HIS A 90 16.59 0.99 -9.10
N ILE A 91 15.81 0.15 -9.77
CA ILE A 91 16.30 -0.89 -10.67
C ILE A 91 16.09 -0.56 -12.15
N GLY A 92 15.76 0.70 -12.47
CA GLY A 92 15.60 1.17 -13.86
C GLY A 92 14.30 0.72 -14.53
N LEU A 93 13.28 0.35 -13.75
CA LEU A 93 11.93 0.09 -14.23
C LEU A 93 11.06 1.33 -14.06
N SER A 94 9.90 1.33 -14.72
CA SER A 94 8.85 2.34 -14.53
C SER A 94 7.55 1.68 -14.06
N ALA A 95 6.84 2.37 -13.19
CA ALA A 95 5.50 2.04 -12.75
C ALA A 95 4.46 2.55 -13.76
N PRO A 96 3.27 1.91 -13.83
CA PRO A 96 2.20 2.39 -14.67
C PRO A 96 1.59 3.69 -14.11
N THR A 97 1.12 4.53 -15.02
CA THR A 97 0.34 5.73 -14.68
C THR A 97 -1.09 5.38 -14.26
N PRO A 98 -1.77 6.27 -13.51
CA PRO A 98 -3.22 6.18 -13.27
C PRO A 98 -4.02 5.89 -14.55
N GLU A 99 -3.72 6.59 -15.65
CA GLU A 99 -4.36 6.38 -16.96
C GLU A 99 -4.22 4.94 -17.46
N GLN A 100 -3.03 4.35 -17.32
CA GLN A 100 -2.77 2.96 -17.71
C GLN A 100 -3.51 1.97 -16.81
N MET A 101 -3.60 2.23 -15.51
CA MET A 101 -4.39 1.40 -14.59
C MET A 101 -5.89 1.47 -14.90
N VAL A 102 -6.42 2.65 -15.18
CA VAL A 102 -7.83 2.81 -15.62
C VAL A 102 -8.08 2.07 -16.93
N SER A 103 -7.13 2.11 -17.87
CA SER A 103 -7.29 1.45 -19.18
C SER A 103 -7.44 -0.08 -19.10
N VAL A 104 -6.96 -0.70 -18.02
CA VAL A 104 -7.09 -2.14 -17.77
C VAL A 104 -8.28 -2.49 -16.85
N GLY A 105 -9.09 -1.50 -16.49
CA GLY A 105 -10.33 -1.68 -15.73
C GLY A 105 -10.24 -1.38 -14.23
N VAL A 106 -9.17 -0.75 -13.74
CA VAL A 106 -9.13 -0.26 -12.35
C VAL A 106 -10.17 0.85 -12.16
N ASN A 107 -11.06 0.65 -11.19
CA ASN A 107 -12.06 1.64 -10.81
C ASN A 107 -11.52 2.54 -9.68
N LEU A 108 -10.91 3.67 -10.06
CA LEU A 108 -10.34 4.62 -9.10
C LEU A 108 -11.38 5.27 -8.18
N GLN A 109 -12.59 5.49 -8.67
CA GLN A 109 -13.67 6.04 -7.86
C GLN A 109 -14.06 5.06 -6.75
N TYR A 110 -14.25 3.78 -7.10
CA TYR A 110 -14.53 2.74 -6.10
C TYR A 110 -13.42 2.64 -5.05
N LEU A 111 -12.15 2.64 -5.46
CA LEU A 111 -11.05 2.59 -4.51
C LEU A 111 -10.99 3.85 -3.62
N ALA A 112 -11.33 5.03 -4.13
CA ALA A 112 -11.43 6.23 -3.31
C ALA A 112 -12.57 6.15 -2.28
N GLU A 113 -13.74 5.66 -2.68
CA GLU A 113 -14.87 5.44 -1.76
C GLU A 113 -14.50 4.42 -0.66
N GLN A 114 -13.78 3.35 -1.00
CA GLN A 114 -13.28 2.38 -0.02
C GLN A 114 -12.18 2.95 0.88
N PHE A 115 -11.38 3.88 0.37
CA PHE A 115 -10.36 4.56 1.15
C PHE A 115 -11.01 5.33 2.30
N GLU A 116 -11.99 6.19 1.98
CA GLU A 116 -12.71 7.02 2.96
C GLU A 116 -13.45 6.16 3.99
N LEU A 117 -14.12 5.08 3.54
CA LEU A 117 -14.82 4.15 4.43
C LEU A 117 -13.84 3.42 5.38
N THR A 118 -12.71 2.95 4.85
CA THR A 118 -11.71 2.25 5.68
C THR A 118 -11.09 3.20 6.69
N GLU A 119 -10.83 4.45 6.30
CA GLU A 119 -10.32 5.46 7.23
C GLU A 119 -11.31 5.75 8.35
N GLU A 120 -12.60 5.88 8.04
CA GLU A 120 -13.65 6.06 9.04
C GLU A 120 -13.76 4.85 9.99
N GLU A 121 -13.69 3.63 9.47
CA GLU A 121 -13.77 2.39 10.26
C GLU A 121 -12.52 2.13 11.11
N GLU A 122 -11.33 2.43 10.58
CA GLU A 122 -10.07 2.10 11.23
C GLU A 122 -9.49 3.24 12.06
N GLY A 123 -9.95 4.47 11.85
CA GLY A 123 -9.41 5.69 12.46
C GLY A 123 -8.02 6.09 11.93
N VAL A 124 -7.59 5.49 10.82
CA VAL A 124 -6.31 5.74 10.15
C VAL A 124 -6.49 5.54 8.65
N ALA A 125 -5.93 6.45 7.86
CA ALA A 125 -5.95 6.37 6.41
C ALA A 125 -5.33 5.05 5.91
N PRO A 126 -6.02 4.28 5.05
CA PRO A 126 -5.42 3.10 4.45
C PRO A 126 -4.31 3.49 3.48
N HIS A 127 -3.43 2.54 3.18
CA HIS A 127 -2.35 2.73 2.22
C HIS A 127 -2.82 2.34 0.82
N VAL A 128 -2.61 3.23 -0.16
CA VAL A 128 -2.80 2.92 -1.58
C VAL A 128 -1.53 2.23 -2.09
N VAL A 129 -1.65 0.98 -2.53
CA VAL A 129 -0.51 0.14 -2.90
C VAL A 129 -0.55 -0.23 -4.38
N LEU A 130 0.37 0.34 -5.16
CA LEU A 130 0.61 -0.01 -6.56
C LEU A 130 1.78 -1.00 -6.64
N ALA A 131 1.47 -2.31 -6.65
CA ALA A 131 2.46 -3.37 -6.46
C ALA A 131 2.89 -4.03 -7.78
N PRO A 132 4.21 -4.23 -8.02
CA PRO A 132 4.74 -5.02 -9.12
C PRO A 132 4.86 -6.50 -8.74
N HIS A 133 3.97 -7.34 -9.25
CA HIS A 133 4.00 -8.79 -9.11
C HIS A 133 4.88 -9.40 -10.18
N GLY A 134 5.52 -10.53 -9.87
CA GLY A 134 6.43 -11.26 -10.76
C GLY A 134 7.77 -10.55 -10.94
N LEU A 135 8.09 -9.58 -10.07
CA LEU A 135 9.34 -8.84 -10.11
C LEU A 135 10.53 -9.75 -9.83
N GLY A 136 10.35 -10.77 -8.98
CA GLY A 136 11.35 -11.77 -8.66
C GLY A 136 12.27 -11.36 -7.50
N LYS A 137 12.71 -12.39 -6.75
CA LYS A 137 13.51 -12.25 -5.52
C LYS A 137 14.72 -11.34 -5.65
N GLN A 138 15.47 -11.50 -6.75
CA GLN A 138 16.72 -10.76 -6.96
C GLN A 138 16.48 -9.27 -7.18
N ASN A 139 15.37 -8.90 -7.83
CA ASN A 139 15.03 -7.50 -8.06
C ASN A 139 14.58 -6.83 -6.75
N TRP A 140 13.80 -7.52 -5.91
CA TRP A 140 13.45 -7.03 -4.57
C TRP A 140 14.69 -6.83 -3.68
N LEU A 141 15.64 -7.77 -3.68
CA LEU A 141 16.92 -7.63 -3.00
C LEU A 141 17.75 -6.45 -3.55
N ALA A 142 17.74 -6.24 -4.87
CA ALA A 142 18.45 -5.14 -5.51
C ALA A 142 17.84 -3.78 -5.16
N ILE A 143 16.51 -3.68 -5.12
CA ILE A 143 15.79 -2.49 -4.64
C ILE A 143 16.18 -2.20 -3.19
N ALA A 144 16.04 -3.18 -2.30
CA ALA A 144 16.35 -3.02 -0.89
C ALA A 144 17.80 -2.55 -0.67
N ARG A 145 18.77 -3.17 -1.35
CA ARG A 145 20.19 -2.76 -1.29
C ARG A 145 20.41 -1.31 -1.73
N LYS A 146 19.77 -0.88 -2.82
CA LYS A 146 19.90 0.50 -3.31
C LYS A 146 19.23 1.48 -2.36
N MET A 147 18.05 1.15 -1.84
CA MET A 147 17.37 1.96 -0.83
C MET A 147 18.17 2.06 0.48
N THR A 148 18.79 0.99 0.96
CA THR A 148 19.69 1.04 2.15
C THR A 148 20.84 2.03 1.95
N SER A 149 21.26 2.27 0.71
CA SER A 149 22.36 3.19 0.39
C SER A 149 21.88 4.57 -0.07
N ASP A 150 20.57 4.80 -0.22
CA ASP A 150 20.01 6.06 -0.69
C ASP A 150 19.95 7.08 0.45
N THR A 151 20.84 8.07 0.38
CA THR A 151 20.93 9.18 1.34
C THR A 151 19.82 10.22 1.17
N ASN A 152 19.01 10.14 0.11
CA ASN A 152 17.88 11.03 -0.13
C ASN A 152 16.56 10.49 0.45
N ILE A 153 16.58 9.33 1.12
CA ILE A 153 15.45 8.84 1.90
C ILE A 153 15.47 9.54 3.26
N PRO A 154 14.45 10.33 3.61
CA PRO A 154 14.39 10.99 4.92
C PRO A 154 14.40 9.97 6.05
N ASN A 155 15.28 10.14 7.04
CA ASN A 155 15.38 9.26 8.21
C ASN A 155 15.43 7.75 7.88
N ASN A 156 16.11 7.38 6.79
CA ASN A 156 16.14 6.02 6.28
C ASN A 156 16.46 4.98 7.38
N PRO A 157 15.48 4.12 7.75
CA PRO A 157 15.68 3.15 8.82
C PRO A 157 16.45 1.91 8.36
N LEU A 158 16.61 1.70 7.05
CA LEU A 158 17.22 0.50 6.49
C LEU A 158 18.71 0.44 6.81
N GLN A 159 19.18 -0.73 7.26
CA GLN A 159 20.56 -0.96 7.65
C GLN A 159 21.17 -2.15 6.92
N ILE A 160 22.50 -2.18 6.89
CA ILE A 160 23.26 -3.36 6.53
C ILE A 160 23.48 -4.18 7.80
N ARG A 161 23.04 -5.43 7.80
CA ARG A 161 23.33 -6.38 8.90
C ARG A 161 23.82 -7.68 8.32
N GLU A 162 25.04 -8.03 8.70
CA GLU A 162 25.76 -9.18 8.13
C GLU A 162 25.80 -9.12 6.59
N HIS A 163 24.94 -9.90 5.93
CA HIS A 163 24.82 -10.04 4.48
C HIS A 163 23.52 -9.43 3.93
N ASP A 164 22.63 -8.97 4.80
CA ASP A 164 21.34 -8.39 4.45
C ASP A 164 21.44 -6.87 4.30
N HIS A 165 20.75 -6.33 3.31
CA HIS A 165 20.68 -4.89 3.03
C HIS A 165 19.22 -4.45 3.03
N GLY A 166 18.72 -4.02 4.17
CA GLY A 166 17.33 -3.56 4.33
C GLY A 166 16.24 -4.64 4.19
N LEU A 167 16.54 -5.77 3.57
CA LEU A 167 15.64 -6.91 3.36
C LEU A 167 16.36 -8.20 3.72
N HIS A 168 15.82 -8.91 4.71
CA HIS A 168 16.21 -10.26 5.09
C HIS A 168 15.21 -11.25 4.51
N ILE A 169 15.71 -12.28 3.85
CA ILE A 169 14.91 -13.41 3.37
C ILE A 169 15.49 -14.67 3.98
N ASP A 170 14.67 -15.40 4.74
CA ASP A 170 15.08 -16.66 5.34
C ASP A 170 15.68 -17.59 4.27
N ARG A 171 16.85 -18.18 4.58
CA ARG A 171 17.61 -19.04 3.67
C ARG A 171 16.81 -20.23 3.15
N SER A 172 15.78 -20.66 3.89
CA SER A 172 14.88 -21.73 3.49
C SER A 172 13.85 -21.31 2.42
N VAL A 173 13.70 -20.02 2.13
CA VAL A 173 12.82 -19.51 1.05
C VAL A 173 13.52 -19.67 -0.30
N LYS A 174 13.18 -20.77 -0.98
CA LYS A 174 13.65 -21.10 -2.33
C LYS A 174 12.98 -20.22 -3.39
N ASP A 175 13.63 -20.10 -4.55
CA ASP A 175 13.13 -19.29 -5.66
C ASP A 175 11.76 -19.76 -6.17
N SER A 176 11.45 -21.06 -6.11
CA SER A 176 10.12 -21.58 -6.48
C SER A 176 9.03 -21.12 -5.53
N ALA A 177 9.31 -21.10 -4.21
CA ALA A 177 8.36 -20.61 -3.21
C ALA A 177 8.15 -19.10 -3.36
N TRP A 178 9.24 -18.35 -3.57
CA TRP A 178 9.15 -16.93 -3.89
C TRP A 178 8.31 -16.69 -5.13
N HIS A 179 8.59 -17.41 -6.22
CA HIS A 179 7.89 -17.25 -7.49
C HIS A 179 6.38 -17.43 -7.34
N SER A 180 5.94 -18.44 -6.57
CA SER A 180 4.52 -18.66 -6.29
C SER A 180 3.89 -17.52 -5.47
N SER A 181 4.59 -17.01 -4.44
CA SER A 181 4.08 -15.94 -3.57
C SER A 181 4.15 -14.53 -4.18
N ASP A 182 4.93 -14.35 -5.23
CA ASP A 182 5.11 -13.09 -5.98
C ASP A 182 4.15 -13.01 -7.18
N GLN A 183 3.15 -13.89 -7.29
CA GLN A 183 2.13 -13.81 -8.33
C GLN A 183 0.99 -12.86 -7.97
N VAL A 184 0.32 -12.33 -9.00
CA VAL A 184 -0.91 -11.55 -8.84
C VAL A 184 -1.97 -12.37 -8.09
N PRO A 185 -2.81 -11.72 -7.25
CA PRO A 185 -3.87 -12.41 -6.55
C PRO A 185 -4.88 -13.00 -7.54
N THR A 186 -5.40 -14.16 -7.19
CA THR A 186 -6.39 -14.90 -8.00
C THR A 186 -7.83 -14.45 -7.76
N SER A 187 -8.06 -13.61 -6.75
CA SER A 187 -9.36 -13.08 -6.34
C SER A 187 -9.31 -11.54 -6.24
N THR A 188 -10.48 -10.94 -6.04
CA THR A 188 -10.68 -9.50 -5.90
C THR A 188 -11.87 -9.27 -4.97
N THR A 189 -11.81 -8.20 -4.20
CA THR A 189 -12.93 -7.73 -3.40
C THR A 189 -13.79 -6.72 -4.16
N THR A 190 -13.38 -6.28 -5.35
CA THR A 190 -14.13 -5.30 -6.15
C THR A 190 -15.46 -5.90 -6.61
N PRO A 191 -16.60 -5.25 -6.30
CA PRO A 191 -17.91 -5.72 -6.71
C PRO A 191 -18.02 -5.96 -8.22
N ALA A 192 -18.70 -7.05 -8.59
CA ALA A 192 -18.92 -7.48 -9.98
C ALA A 192 -17.67 -7.86 -10.79
N LEU A 193 -16.47 -7.81 -10.21
CA LEU A 193 -15.27 -8.36 -10.83
C LEU A 193 -15.01 -9.78 -10.32
N ASN A 194 -14.58 -10.64 -11.23
CA ASN A 194 -14.17 -12.02 -10.93
C ASN A 194 -12.64 -12.16 -10.88
N ARG A 195 -11.90 -11.13 -11.31
CA ARG A 195 -10.45 -11.04 -11.28
C ARG A 195 -10.02 -9.61 -11.08
N LEU A 196 -8.92 -9.43 -10.36
CA LEU A 196 -8.31 -8.13 -10.15
C LEU A 196 -7.77 -7.56 -11.49
N PRO A 197 -8.10 -6.31 -11.86
CA PRO A 197 -7.50 -5.65 -13.01
C PRO A 197 -5.97 -5.59 -12.87
N THR A 198 -5.26 -5.96 -13.92
CA THR A 198 -3.79 -6.00 -13.94
C THR A 198 -3.24 -5.26 -15.14
N HIS A 199 -2.27 -4.39 -14.91
CA HIS A 199 -1.52 -3.76 -16.00
C HIS A 199 -0.22 -4.52 -16.25
N GLN A 200 0.14 -4.70 -17.52
CA GLN A 200 1.35 -5.41 -17.92
C GLN A 200 2.02 -4.65 -19.05
N ASP A 201 3.26 -4.23 -18.84
CA ASP A 201 4.07 -3.62 -19.89
C ASP A 201 4.59 -4.70 -20.84
N LYS A 202 4.54 -4.41 -22.15
CA LYS A 202 5.10 -5.27 -23.20
C LYS A 202 6.61 -5.44 -23.07
N SER A 203 7.32 -4.45 -22.51
CA SER A 203 8.76 -4.51 -22.28
C SER A 203 9.15 -5.45 -21.14
N HIS A 204 8.24 -5.67 -20.18
CA HIS A 204 8.45 -6.51 -19.00
C HIS A 204 7.29 -7.50 -18.83
N PRO A 205 7.18 -8.51 -19.72
CA PRO A 205 6.02 -9.41 -19.76
C PRO A 205 5.88 -10.30 -18.51
N ASN A 206 6.88 -10.36 -17.63
CA ASN A 206 6.76 -11.11 -16.38
C ASN A 206 6.19 -10.26 -15.23
N ILE A 207 6.16 -8.93 -15.39
CA ILE A 207 5.75 -8.01 -14.34
C ILE A 207 4.31 -7.57 -14.59
N LYS A 208 3.45 -7.80 -13.59
CA LYS A 208 2.05 -7.36 -13.60
C LYS A 208 1.81 -6.45 -12.43
N TRP A 209 1.12 -5.35 -12.67
CA TRP A 209 0.84 -4.33 -11.68
C TRP A 209 -0.61 -4.39 -11.22
N THR A 210 -0.81 -4.29 -9.92
CA THR A 210 -2.14 -4.17 -9.29
C THR A 210 -2.20 -2.90 -8.47
N LEU A 211 -3.40 -2.36 -8.29
CA LEU A 211 -3.68 -1.25 -7.38
C LEU A 211 -4.73 -1.70 -6.37
N ARG A 212 -4.37 -1.70 -5.08
CA ARG A 212 -5.25 -2.11 -3.98
C ARG A 212 -5.04 -1.20 -2.77
N LEU A 213 -5.95 -1.22 -1.83
CA LEU A 213 -5.80 -0.61 -0.51
C LEU A 213 -5.36 -1.67 0.50
N LEU A 214 -4.43 -1.31 1.39
CA LEU A 214 -4.12 -2.06 2.60
C LEU A 214 -4.49 -1.22 3.83
N SER A 215 -4.85 -1.87 4.94
CA SER A 215 -5.04 -1.19 6.23
C SER A 215 -3.81 -0.35 6.59
N GLY A 216 -4.02 0.88 7.08
CA GLY A 216 -2.97 1.78 7.54
C GLY A 216 -2.57 1.56 9.01
N ARG A 217 -3.21 0.62 9.70
CA ARG A 217 -2.89 0.30 11.10
C ARG A 217 -1.45 -0.16 11.24
N GLU A 218 -0.82 0.14 12.38
CA GLU A 218 0.55 -0.32 12.67
C GLU A 218 0.68 -1.85 12.69
N GLN A 219 -0.37 -2.54 13.16
CA GLN A 219 -0.47 -4.01 13.20
C GLN A 219 -1.50 -4.52 12.17
N PRO A 220 -1.47 -5.82 11.79
CA PRO A 220 -2.45 -6.39 10.88
C PRO A 220 -3.89 -6.22 11.40
N ASN A 221 -4.85 -5.96 10.51
CA ASN A 221 -6.23 -5.67 10.92
C ASN A 221 -6.98 -6.91 11.44
N ARG A 222 -6.45 -8.11 11.20
CA ARG A 222 -6.95 -9.37 11.78
C ARG A 222 -5.80 -10.13 12.45
N THR A 223 -5.68 -10.03 13.76
CA THR A 223 -4.68 -10.78 14.55
C THR A 223 -5.26 -12.04 15.17
N PHE A 224 -4.38 -12.90 15.70
CA PHE A 224 -4.79 -14.12 16.40
C PHE A 224 -5.68 -15.04 15.55
N ILE A 225 -5.31 -15.19 14.27
CA ILE A 225 -5.94 -16.08 13.31
C ILE A 225 -4.85 -16.76 12.47
N SER A 226 -4.98 -18.07 12.23
CA SER A 226 -4.07 -18.78 11.31
C SER A 226 -4.50 -18.64 9.86
N TYR A 227 -3.61 -18.93 8.92
CA TYR A 227 -3.96 -18.97 7.50
C TYR A 227 -5.07 -20.00 7.22
N GLN A 228 -4.99 -21.17 7.83
CA GLN A 228 -6.01 -22.20 7.64
C GLN A 228 -7.40 -21.71 8.11
N GLN A 229 -7.47 -21.11 9.30
CA GLN A 229 -8.72 -20.58 9.84
C GLN A 229 -9.30 -19.44 9.01
N SER A 230 -8.43 -18.65 8.38
CA SER A 230 -8.85 -17.55 7.52
C SER A 230 -9.43 -18.03 6.19
N GLN A 231 -8.93 -19.17 5.67
CA GLN A 231 -9.50 -19.83 4.50
C GLN A 231 -10.80 -20.59 4.78
N GLU A 232 -11.04 -21.00 6.03
CA GLU A 232 -12.29 -21.65 6.46
C GLU A 232 -13.48 -20.68 6.63
N GLN A 233 -13.26 -19.36 6.56
CA GLN A 233 -14.33 -18.37 6.64
C GLN A 233 -15.24 -18.38 5.40
N THR A 234 -16.45 -17.85 5.55
CA THR A 234 -17.42 -17.71 4.44
C THR A 234 -17.85 -16.24 4.32
N PRO A 235 -17.31 -15.48 3.35
CA PRO A 235 -16.27 -15.88 2.39
C PRO A 235 -14.87 -16.02 3.04
N PRO A 236 -13.92 -16.74 2.40
CA PRO A 236 -12.53 -16.77 2.83
C PRO A 236 -11.93 -15.38 2.94
N ILE A 237 -11.05 -15.16 3.91
CA ILE A 237 -10.38 -13.87 4.08
C ILE A 237 -9.29 -13.73 3.00
N GLU A 238 -9.30 -12.61 2.29
CA GLU A 238 -8.21 -12.23 1.41
C GLU A 238 -6.97 -11.77 2.18
N HIS A 239 -5.80 -12.13 1.66
CA HIS A 239 -4.50 -11.79 2.21
C HIS A 239 -3.77 -10.90 1.23
N GLN A 240 -2.98 -9.95 1.74
CA GLN A 240 -2.01 -9.26 0.91
C GLN A 240 -1.07 -10.27 0.26
N THR A 241 -0.59 -9.98 -0.94
CA THR A 241 0.51 -10.71 -1.56
C THR A 241 1.85 -10.29 -0.96
N LEU A 242 2.91 -11.05 -1.27
CA LEU A 242 4.27 -10.67 -0.92
C LEU A 242 4.69 -9.35 -1.57
N ALA A 243 4.33 -9.15 -2.84
CA ALA A 243 4.62 -7.93 -3.59
C ALA A 243 3.93 -6.70 -2.98
N GLU A 244 2.66 -6.84 -2.57
CA GLU A 244 1.91 -5.78 -1.88
C GLU A 244 2.56 -5.41 -0.55
N GLY A 245 2.88 -6.40 0.30
CA GLY A 245 3.53 -6.15 1.59
C GLY A 245 4.92 -5.50 1.45
N LEU A 246 5.72 -5.91 0.46
CA LEU A 246 7.02 -5.29 0.19
C LEU A 246 6.86 -3.86 -0.34
N THR A 247 5.92 -3.64 -1.26
CA THR A 247 5.64 -2.30 -1.81
C THR A 247 5.19 -1.36 -0.70
N ASP A 248 4.21 -1.77 0.11
CA ASP A 248 3.70 -1.01 1.25
C ASP A 248 4.84 -0.50 2.15
N LYS A 249 5.64 -1.43 2.68
CA LYS A 249 6.72 -1.10 3.63
C LYS A 249 7.81 -0.24 3.01
N LEU A 250 8.22 -0.56 1.78
CA LEU A 250 9.30 0.18 1.12
C LEU A 250 8.84 1.58 0.68
N THR A 251 7.60 1.74 0.23
CA THR A 251 7.06 3.07 -0.10
C THR A 251 6.85 3.94 1.13
N ALA A 252 6.41 3.37 2.27
CA ALA A 252 6.38 4.09 3.55
C ALA A 252 7.78 4.61 3.93
N ILE A 253 8.81 3.77 3.79
CA ILE A 253 10.20 4.18 4.02
C ILE A 253 10.62 5.29 3.06
N LEU A 254 10.29 5.20 1.76
CA LEU A 254 10.59 6.25 0.79
C LEU A 254 9.91 7.59 1.10
N ALA A 255 8.74 7.54 1.72
CA ALA A 255 8.02 8.71 2.22
C ALA A 255 8.66 9.31 3.49
N GLY A 256 9.57 8.58 4.15
CA GLY A 256 10.20 8.96 5.41
C GLY A 256 9.41 8.50 6.65
N ASP A 257 8.43 7.63 6.46
CA ASP A 257 7.60 7.05 7.51
C ASP A 257 8.16 5.70 8.00
N LYS A 258 7.64 5.25 9.15
CA LYS A 258 7.96 3.92 9.67
C LYS A 258 7.18 2.86 8.88
N PRO A 259 7.82 1.74 8.51
CA PRO A 259 7.10 0.64 7.87
C PRO A 259 6.14 -0.02 8.87
N THR A 260 5.00 -0.47 8.36
CA THR A 260 3.98 -1.21 9.12
C THR A 260 4.49 -2.56 9.62
N ASP A 261 3.72 -3.20 10.50
CA ASP A 261 3.98 -4.54 11.07
C ASP A 261 5.31 -4.66 11.83
N GLU A 262 5.64 -3.65 12.62
CA GLU A 262 6.80 -3.75 13.51
C GLU A 262 6.54 -4.83 14.57
N ASN A 263 7.32 -5.93 14.52
CA ASN A 263 7.14 -7.14 15.35
C ASN A 263 5.83 -7.93 15.13
N TYR A 264 5.10 -7.70 14.04
CA TYR A 264 3.92 -8.49 13.68
C TYR A 264 4.13 -9.22 12.35
N TYR A 265 3.75 -10.49 12.28
CA TYR A 265 3.83 -11.28 11.06
C TYR A 265 2.55 -11.13 10.24
N SER A 266 2.64 -10.39 9.14
CA SER A 266 1.58 -10.33 8.12
C SER A 266 1.68 -11.53 7.20
N LEU A 267 0.69 -12.43 7.30
CA LEU A 267 0.56 -13.59 6.43
C LEU A 267 0.29 -13.14 4.99
N CYS A 268 1.13 -13.57 4.05
CA CYS A 268 0.95 -13.29 2.63
C CYS A 268 0.04 -14.33 1.98
N GLN A 269 -0.51 -14.08 0.80
CA GLN A 269 -1.28 -15.06 0.05
C GLN A 269 -0.43 -16.30 -0.32
N GLN A 270 -1.04 -17.49 -0.19
CA GLN A 270 -0.48 -18.75 -0.67
C GLN A 270 -1.42 -19.35 -1.73
N PRO A 271 -1.02 -19.38 -3.01
CA PRO A 271 -1.86 -19.95 -4.06
C PRO A 271 -1.97 -21.48 -4.00
N ASP A 272 -1.03 -22.17 -3.34
CA ASP A 272 -1.07 -23.62 -3.14
C ASP A 272 -1.93 -24.00 -1.92
N PRO A 273 -3.14 -24.58 -2.11
CA PRO A 273 -4.02 -24.94 -1.00
C PRO A 273 -3.47 -26.06 -0.12
N ASP A 274 -2.52 -26.86 -0.63
CA ASP A 274 -1.92 -28.00 0.09
C ASP A 274 -0.64 -27.58 0.85
N ALA A 275 -0.25 -26.31 0.78
CA ALA A 275 0.93 -25.82 1.44
C ALA A 275 0.80 -25.89 2.98
N THR A 276 1.82 -26.45 3.63
CA THR A 276 1.90 -26.52 5.11
C THR A 276 2.57 -25.29 5.72
N GLN A 277 3.15 -24.45 4.88
CA GLN A 277 3.81 -23.20 5.26
C GLN A 277 3.45 -22.09 4.27
N ILE A 278 3.51 -20.86 4.78
CA ILE A 278 3.22 -19.64 4.05
C ILE A 278 4.26 -18.58 4.35
N LEU A 279 4.54 -17.72 3.37
CA LEU A 279 5.41 -16.59 3.61
C LEU A 279 4.67 -15.56 4.47
N SER A 280 5.41 -14.98 5.40
CA SER A 280 5.00 -13.83 6.16
C SER A 280 6.01 -12.71 5.95
N ILE A 281 5.53 -11.48 6.12
CA ILE A 281 6.34 -10.28 6.09
C ILE A 281 6.16 -9.51 7.38
N HIS A 282 7.26 -9.01 7.93
CA HIS A 282 7.24 -8.10 9.07
C HIS A 282 8.39 -7.11 8.99
N SER A 283 8.29 -6.02 9.77
CA SER A 283 9.36 -5.05 9.91
C SER A 283 10.04 -5.20 11.26
N ASN A 284 11.34 -4.93 11.31
CA ASN A 284 12.05 -4.72 12.56
C ASN A 284 12.88 -3.44 12.43
N VAL A 285 12.35 -2.34 12.94
CA VAL A 285 12.97 -1.02 12.79
C VAL A 285 14.28 -0.95 13.59
N HIS A 286 14.37 -1.64 14.73
CA HIS A 286 15.62 -1.75 15.50
C HIS A 286 16.76 -2.38 14.69
N TYR A 287 16.44 -3.39 13.87
CA TYR A 287 17.41 -4.03 12.98
C TYR A 287 17.55 -3.34 11.63
N GLY A 288 16.64 -2.42 11.28
CA GLY A 288 16.62 -1.76 9.99
C GLY A 288 16.39 -2.73 8.84
N LEU A 289 15.58 -3.76 9.08
CA LEU A 289 15.34 -4.85 8.14
C LEU A 289 13.83 -5.13 8.02
N ILE A 290 13.39 -5.37 6.79
CA ILE A 290 12.13 -6.05 6.48
C ILE A 290 12.45 -7.54 6.38
N TYR A 291 11.64 -8.39 7.01
CA TYR A 291 11.88 -9.83 7.10
C TYR A 291 10.83 -10.60 6.32
N ILE A 292 11.29 -11.54 5.49
CA ILE A 292 10.48 -12.57 4.86
C ILE A 292 10.83 -13.92 5.48
N SER A 293 9.86 -14.57 6.11
CA SER A 293 10.05 -15.85 6.79
C SER A 293 8.86 -16.78 6.60
N TRP A 294 9.09 -18.08 6.80
CA TRP A 294 8.02 -19.07 6.81
C TRP A 294 7.24 -19.05 8.12
N VAL A 295 5.92 -19.12 8.00
CA VAL A 295 5.00 -19.41 9.10
C VAL A 295 4.21 -20.66 8.73
N LYS A 296 3.93 -21.55 9.69
CA LYS A 296 3.09 -22.72 9.41
C LYS A 296 1.64 -22.28 9.23
N THR A 297 0.91 -22.87 8.28
CA THR A 297 -0.46 -22.42 7.94
C THR A 297 -1.46 -22.58 9.08
N TYR A 298 -1.21 -23.50 10.00
CA TYR A 298 -2.00 -23.69 11.23
C TYR A 298 -1.51 -22.88 12.43
N HIS A 299 -0.35 -22.21 12.32
CA HIS A 299 0.19 -21.43 13.42
C HIS A 299 -0.67 -20.19 13.69
N ARG A 300 -0.91 -19.92 14.97
CA ARG A 300 -1.74 -18.83 15.46
C ARG A 300 -1.06 -18.24 16.69
N ASP A 301 -0.78 -16.94 16.64
CA ASP A 301 -0.25 -16.16 17.76
C ASP A 301 -0.85 -14.75 17.71
N ARG A 302 -0.74 -13.97 18.78
CA ARG A 302 -1.12 -12.56 18.87
C ARG A 302 -0.31 -11.69 17.90
N GLU A 303 0.93 -12.08 17.64
CA GLU A 303 1.82 -11.39 16.69
C GLU A 303 1.55 -11.78 15.23
N VAL A 304 0.75 -12.82 14.98
CA VAL A 304 0.43 -13.30 13.63
C VAL A 304 -0.93 -12.74 13.22
N GLY A 305 -0.98 -12.16 12.02
CA GLY A 305 -2.21 -11.61 11.49
C GLY A 305 -2.23 -11.46 9.97
N ILE A 306 -3.32 -10.89 9.49
CA ILE A 306 -3.62 -10.71 8.08
C ILE A 306 -3.89 -9.24 7.85
N ARG A 307 -3.24 -8.68 6.83
CA ARG A 307 -3.65 -7.43 6.18
C ARG A 307 -4.53 -7.80 5.01
N SER A 308 -5.83 -7.51 5.13
CA SER A 308 -6.81 -7.82 4.09
C SER A 308 -6.86 -6.69 3.06
N PRO A 309 -6.49 -6.95 1.79
CA PRO A 309 -6.50 -5.93 0.76
C PRO A 309 -7.92 -5.65 0.26
N ILE A 310 -8.15 -4.42 -0.20
CA ILE A 310 -9.36 -4.03 -0.93
C ILE A 310 -8.96 -3.67 -2.36
N GLY A 311 -9.57 -4.33 -3.34
CA GLY A 311 -9.37 -4.08 -4.77
C GLY A 311 -9.71 -5.28 -5.61
#